data_AF-A0AAW6M7Q9-F1
#
_entry.id   AF-A0AAW6M7Q9-F1
#
_cell.length_a   1.000
_cell.length_b   1.000
_cell.length_c   1.000
_cell.angle_alpha   90.00
_cell.angle_beta   90.00
_cell.angle_gamma   90.00
#
_symmetry.space_group_name_H-M   'P 1'
#
loop_
_entity.id
_entity.type
_entity.pdbx_description
1 polymer ?
#
loop_
_entity_poly.entity_id
_entity_poly.type
_entity_poly.pdbx_seq_one_letter_code
_entity_poly.pdbx_strand_id
1 'polypeptide(L)'
;HPAGLIAAGLLENPVKYAHIVTSTTHKTLRGPRGGIILIDKDFPNPWGKTTPKGEIKMMSQLIDSAVFPGIQGGPLEHGIASKAVAFGEILQPEFKEYAA
;
A
#
# COMPACT_ATOMS: atom_id res chain seq x y z
N HIS A 1 2.88 -11.79 2.62
CA HIS A 1 3.92 -12.26 3.58
C HIS A 1 5.32 -11.71 3.29
N PRO A 2 5.87 -11.75 2.06
CA PRO A 2 7.28 -11.51 1.80
C PRO A 2 7.62 -10.05 1.41
N ALA A 3 6.91 -9.07 1.95
CA ALA A 3 7.05 -7.68 1.53
C ALA A 3 8.44 -7.09 1.84
N GLY A 4 9.09 -7.51 2.92
CA GLY A 4 10.48 -7.13 3.22
C GLY A 4 11.48 -7.65 2.19
N LEU A 5 11.35 -8.92 1.78
CA LEU A 5 12.20 -9.52 0.75
C LEU A 5 12.03 -8.82 -0.61
N ILE A 6 10.79 -8.45 -0.96
CA ILE A 6 10.51 -7.67 -2.17
C ILE A 6 11.11 -6.26 -2.07
N ALA A 7 10.95 -5.58 -0.92
CA ALA A 7 11.51 -4.24 -0.71
C ALA A 7 13.05 -4.22 -0.75
N ALA A 8 13.70 -5.30 -0.27
CA ALA A 8 15.13 -5.51 -0.36
C ALA A 8 15.62 -5.93 -1.78
N GLY A 9 14.71 -6.15 -2.73
CA GLY A 9 15.01 -6.57 -4.09
C GLY A 9 15.47 -8.04 -4.21
N LEU A 10 15.16 -8.88 -3.22
CA LEU A 10 15.50 -10.30 -3.19
C LEU A 10 14.43 -11.19 -3.86
N LEU A 11 13.22 -10.65 -4.03
CA LEU A 11 12.12 -11.27 -4.78
C LEU A 11 11.56 -10.30 -5.81
N GLU A 12 10.88 -10.85 -6.82
CA GLU A 12 10.25 -10.04 -7.86
C GLU A 12 9.18 -9.10 -7.31
N ASN A 13 9.13 -7.90 -7.87
CA ASN A 13 8.16 -6.88 -7.48
C ASN A 13 6.79 -7.12 -8.15
N PRO A 14 5.75 -7.53 -7.39
CA PRO A 14 4.43 -7.83 -7.95
C PRO A 14 3.68 -6.58 -8.41
N VAL A 15 4.08 -5.39 -7.96
CA VAL A 15 3.46 -4.09 -8.33
C VAL A 15 3.54 -3.84 -9.84
N LYS A 16 4.50 -4.47 -10.54
CA LYS A 16 4.65 -4.38 -11.99
C LYS A 16 3.61 -5.17 -12.78
N TYR A 17 2.94 -6.15 -12.15
CA TYR A 17 2.08 -7.12 -12.83
C TYR A 17 0.64 -7.09 -12.32
N ALA A 18 0.46 -6.85 -11.02
CA ALA A 18 -0.85 -6.82 -10.39
C ALA A 18 -1.46 -5.41 -10.46
N HIS A 19 -2.76 -5.33 -10.77
CA HIS A 19 -3.51 -4.07 -10.76
C HIS A 19 -3.54 -3.41 -9.38
N ILE A 20 -3.62 -4.23 -8.32
CA ILE A 20 -3.68 -3.80 -6.92
C ILE A 20 -2.84 -4.76 -6.10
N VAL A 21 -1.95 -4.22 -5.26
CA VAL A 21 -1.14 -4.99 -4.31
C VAL A 21 -1.47 -4.55 -2.90
N THR A 22 -1.78 -5.49 -2.02
CA THR A 22 -1.98 -5.23 -0.59
C THR A 22 -0.90 -5.89 0.23
N SER A 23 -0.52 -5.27 1.34
CA SER A 23 0.46 -5.86 2.25
C SER A 23 0.26 -5.42 3.69
N THR A 24 0.68 -6.28 4.62
CA THR A 24 0.80 -5.93 6.04
C THR A 24 2.20 -5.40 6.32
N THR A 25 2.30 -4.37 7.16
CA THR A 25 3.58 -3.69 7.43
C THR A 25 4.44 -4.33 8.52
N HIS A 26 3.93 -5.29 9.29
CA HIS A 26 4.60 -5.82 10.50
C HIS A 26 5.32 -7.16 10.34
N LYS A 27 5.26 -7.79 9.16
CA LYS A 27 5.85 -9.12 8.94
C LYS A 27 7.33 -8.99 8.55
N THR A 28 7.72 -9.55 7.41
CA THR A 28 9.07 -9.41 6.86
C THR A 28 9.47 -7.95 6.60
N LEU A 29 8.48 -7.05 6.48
CA LEU A 29 8.70 -5.60 6.36
C LEU A 29 9.11 -4.93 7.69
N ARG A 30 9.00 -5.63 8.83
CA ARG A 30 9.46 -5.21 10.17
C ARG A 30 8.96 -3.85 10.69
N GLY A 31 7.89 -3.31 10.12
CA GLY A 31 7.25 -2.07 10.58
C GLY A 31 6.17 -2.29 11.65
N PRO A 32 5.37 -1.26 11.97
CA PRO A 32 4.27 -1.37 12.92
C PRO A 32 3.11 -2.21 12.37
N ARG A 33 2.16 -2.59 13.24
CA ARG A 33 0.92 -3.24 12.82
C ARG A 33 0.08 -2.31 11.96
N GLY A 34 -0.34 -2.80 10.80
CA GLY A 34 -1.12 -2.06 9.83
C GLY A 34 -1.02 -2.69 8.45
N GLY A 35 -1.63 -2.01 7.46
CA GLY A 35 -1.56 -2.38 6.06
C GLY A 35 -1.31 -1.19 5.15
N ILE A 36 -1.05 -1.52 3.88
CA ILE A 36 -0.92 -0.63 2.73
C ILE A 36 -1.65 -1.24 1.54
N ILE A 37 -2.21 -0.38 0.69
CA ILE A 37 -2.80 -0.73 -0.61
C ILE A 37 -2.04 0.10 -1.66
N LEU A 38 -1.50 -0.56 -2.67
CA LEU A 38 -0.69 0.05 -3.72
C LEU A 38 -1.34 -0.18 -5.08
N ILE A 39 -1.34 0.87 -5.90
CA ILE A 39 -1.69 0.85 -7.31
C ILE A 39 -0.55 1.56 -8.05
N ASP A 40 0.07 0.90 -9.03
CA ASP A 40 1.14 1.50 -9.85
C ASP A 40 0.55 2.49 -10.86
N LYS A 41 -0.28 1.97 -11.76
CA LYS A 41 -0.98 2.74 -12.79
C LYS A 41 -2.45 2.76 -12.44
N ASP A 42 -2.93 3.92 -12.00
CA ASP A 42 -4.34 4.12 -11.74
C ASP A 42 -5.15 4.02 -13.04
N PHE A 43 -6.36 3.48 -12.96
CA PHE A 43 -7.19 3.16 -14.12
C PHE A 43 -8.67 3.44 -13.86
N PRO A 44 -9.48 3.68 -14.91
CA PRO A 44 -10.92 3.89 -14.76
C PRO A 44 -11.58 2.66 -14.12
N ASN A 45 -12.46 2.89 -13.15
CA ASN A 45 -13.12 1.76 -12.49
C ASN A 45 -14.00 0.98 -13.50
N PRO A 46 -13.98 -0.37 -13.49
CA PRO A 46 -14.70 -1.19 -14.47
C PRO A 46 -16.22 -1.18 -14.28
N TRP A 47 -16.72 -0.63 -13.17
CA TRP A 47 -18.16 -0.61 -12.84
C TRP A 47 -18.87 0.66 -13.30
N GLY A 48 -18.18 1.56 -14.01
CA GLY A 48 -18.75 2.82 -14.50
C GLY A 48 -19.24 3.73 -13.38
N LYS A 49 -18.72 3.60 -12.16
CA LYS A 49 -19.10 4.47 -11.04
C LYS A 49 -18.61 5.88 -11.32
N THR A 50 -19.51 6.86 -11.19
CA THR A 50 -19.21 8.25 -11.49
C THR A 50 -19.14 9.11 -10.23
N THR A 51 -18.49 10.27 -10.35
CA THR A 51 -18.64 11.39 -9.42
C THR A 51 -20.06 11.97 -9.54
N PRO A 52 -20.50 12.82 -8.59
CA PRO A 52 -21.77 13.55 -8.72
C PRO A 52 -21.86 14.42 -9.99
N LYS A 53 -20.71 14.75 -10.60
CA LYS A 53 -20.61 15.51 -11.86
C LYS A 53 -20.69 14.64 -13.11
N GLY A 54 -20.81 13.31 -12.97
CA GLY A 54 -20.92 12.37 -14.08
C GLY A 54 -19.59 11.84 -14.63
N GLU A 55 -18.44 12.22 -14.05
CA GLU A 55 -17.13 11.74 -14.49
C GLU A 55 -16.83 10.35 -13.92
N ILE A 56 -16.23 9.44 -14.70
CA ILE A 56 -15.86 8.10 -14.22
C ILE A 56 -14.79 8.24 -13.12
N LYS A 57 -15.06 7.65 -11.95
CA LYS A 57 -14.08 7.60 -10.85
C LYS A 57 -12.90 6.71 -11.23
N MET A 58 -11.70 7.10 -10.85
CA MET A 58 -10.54 6.22 -10.94
C MET A 58 -10.64 5.10 -9.89
N MET A 59 -9.91 4.00 -10.10
CA MET A 59 -9.91 2.87 -9.18
C MET A 59 -9.36 3.28 -7.80
N SER A 60 -8.32 4.13 -7.76
CA SER A 60 -7.82 4.73 -6.52
C SER A 60 -8.92 5.41 -5.71
N GLN A 61 -9.75 6.25 -6.35
CA GLN A 61 -10.84 6.96 -5.69
C GLN A 61 -11.88 6.02 -5.10
N LEU A 62 -12.16 4.88 -5.75
CA LEU A 62 -13.05 3.87 -5.18
C LEU A 62 -12.44 3.17 -3.97
N ILE A 63 -11.15 2.85 -4.01
CA ILE A 63 -10.43 2.24 -2.88
C ILE A 63 -10.38 3.19 -1.70
N ASP A 64 -9.98 4.45 -1.93
CA ASP A 64 -9.92 5.46 -0.88
C ASP A 64 -11.30 5.68 -0.25
N SER A 65 -12.35 5.81 -1.09
CA SER A 65 -13.73 5.93 -0.61
C SER A 65 -14.20 4.71 0.20
N ALA A 66 -13.75 3.50 -0.18
CA ALA A 66 -14.05 2.28 0.55
C ALA A 66 -13.33 2.22 1.90
N VAL A 67 -12.10 2.76 2.00
CA VAL A 67 -11.40 2.92 3.27
C VAL A 67 -12.09 3.96 4.14
N PHE A 68 -12.27 5.18 3.63
CA PHE A 68 -12.99 6.25 4.30
C PHE A 68 -13.81 7.05 3.27
N PRO A 69 -15.11 7.29 3.50
CA PRO A 69 -15.88 7.01 4.73
C PRO A 69 -16.48 5.60 4.79
N GLY A 70 -16.07 4.66 3.91
CA GLY A 70 -16.72 3.36 3.77
C GLY A 70 -16.62 2.43 4.99
N ILE A 71 -15.42 1.98 5.34
CA ILE A 71 -15.19 0.94 6.36
C ILE A 71 -14.59 1.51 7.65
N GLN A 72 -13.67 2.45 7.53
CA GLN A 72 -12.93 3.03 8.65
C GLN A 72 -13.39 4.46 8.94
N GLY A 73 -13.15 4.90 10.18
CA GLY A 73 -13.33 6.27 10.62
C GLY A 73 -12.03 7.07 10.57
N GLY A 74 -11.68 7.72 11.68
CA GLY A 74 -10.45 8.50 11.78
C GLY A 74 -9.18 7.64 11.62
N PRO A 75 -8.16 8.13 10.88
CA PRO A 75 -6.90 7.42 10.71
C PRO A 75 -6.12 7.30 12.03
N LEU A 76 -5.32 6.23 12.15
CA LEU A 76 -4.39 6.04 13.26
C LEU A 76 -3.06 6.75 12.94
N GLU A 77 -3.00 8.05 13.19
CA GLU A 77 -1.84 8.89 12.83
C GLU A 77 -0.51 8.40 13.43
N HIS A 78 -0.52 7.94 14.68
CA HIS A 78 0.66 7.32 15.30
C HIS A 78 1.13 6.06 14.55
N GLY A 79 0.19 5.30 13.98
CA GLY A 79 0.49 4.15 13.13
C GLY A 79 1.05 4.56 11.77
N ILE A 80 0.57 5.65 11.18
CA ILE A 80 1.08 6.21 9.92
C ILE A 80 2.51 6.73 10.12
N ALA A 81 2.76 7.50 11.17
CA ALA A 81 4.09 8.00 11.52
C ALA A 81 5.09 6.85 11.75
N SER A 82 4.68 5.81 12.49
CA SER A 82 5.52 4.63 12.72
C SER A 82 5.84 3.87 11.43
N LYS A 83 4.93 3.84 10.44
CA LYS A 83 5.21 3.24 9.12
C LYS A 83 6.25 4.06 8.36
N ALA A 84 6.18 5.39 8.41
CA ALA A 84 7.14 6.26 7.74
C ALA A 84 8.57 6.03 8.27
N VAL A 85 8.74 5.90 9.59
CA VAL A 85 10.03 5.54 10.20
C VAL A 85 10.51 4.19 9.70
N ALA A 86 9.66 3.16 9.75
CA ALA A 86 10.02 1.82 9.27
C ALA A 86 10.42 1.82 7.78
N PHE A 87 9.71 2.56 6.93
CA PHE A 87 10.04 2.69 5.51
C PHE A 87 11.39 3.39 5.29
N GLY A 88 11.73 4.37 6.13
CA GLY A 88 13.07 4.97 6.15
C GLY A 88 14.17 3.97 6.48
N GLU A 89 13.95 3.09 7.46
CA GLU A 89 14.89 2.01 7.82
C GLU A 89 15.05 0.97 6.70
N ILE A 90 13.95 0.58 6.04
CA ILE A 90 13.95 -0.42 4.97
C ILE A 90 14.75 0.02 3.74
N LEU A 91 14.83 1.33 3.50
CA LEU A 91 15.62 1.89 2.41
C LEU A 91 17.14 1.88 2.69
N GLN A 92 17.56 1.60 3.92
CA GLN A 92 18.97 1.57 4.26
C GLN A 92 19.63 0.26 3.76
N PRO A 93 20.90 0.29 3.33
CA PRO A 93 21.61 -0.90 2.83
C PRO A 93 21.60 -2.08 3.80
N GLU A 94 21.69 -1.80 5.10
CA GLU A 94 21.72 -2.80 6.19
C GLU A 94 20.42 -3.62 6.24
N PHE A 95 19.30 -3.07 5.76
CA PHE A 95 18.06 -3.82 5.68
C PHE A 95 18.14 -4.96 4.66
N LYS A 96 18.86 -4.76 3.55
CA LYS A 96 19.07 -5.81 2.54
C LYS A 96 19.94 -6.94 3.09
N GLU A 97 20.94 -6.61 3.89
CA GLU A 97 21.76 -7.61 4.60
C GLU A 97 20.92 -8.39 5.61
N TYR A 98 20.04 -7.71 6.36
CA TYR A 98 19.10 -8.36 7.29
C TYR A 98 18.10 -9.30 6.58
N ALA A 99 17.67 -8.95 5.37
CA ALA A 99 16.64 -9.67 4.65
C ALA A 99 17.15 -10.90 3.87
N ALA A 100 18.46 -11.00 3.63
CA ALA A 100 19.11 -12.12 2.95
C ALA A 100 19.14 -13.39 3.80
#